data_AF-A0A2N0Q363-F1
#
_entry.id   AF-A0A2N0Q363-F1
#
_cell.length_a   1.000
_cell.length_b   1.000
_cell.length_c   1.000
_cell.angle_alpha   90.00
_cell.angle_beta   90.00
_cell.angle_gamma   90.00
#
_symmetry.space_group_name_H-M   'P 1'
#
loop_
_entity.id
_entity.type
_entity.pdbx_description
1 polymer ?
#
loop_
_entity_poly.entity_id
_entity_poly.type
_entity_poly.pdbx_seq_one_letter_code
_entity_poly.pdbx_strand_id
1 'polypeptide(L)'
;MIKTAPFSILEYLNKRYHGDIIKNSVLDDISSDSHDDPPDNGNHKDNADYEESDAPNEYDTASFSTTKSTRLSNEEELWISKTSIGPIIWAEAYEGKAIQYDHINEFYPSVLLQKGVQWPTGSGKFKTITRLNNNLQYGIYRVHIEGLPKKSSPQCSQLFRYNQEEYYTHYDIEIARKNGLGVELINISPNAYVFNPENLMDGKELFEDWAKVLIAIKRKKGIAGKVAKDLLVSLWGILCENPRKNGKVGPHRRMKPFILALARKTITETIRPISNHVKRIHTDGFILTNTIDNNLQVGPNTGDLKCEKNGSVIIKNSINVSWTNTEKEITNFVDKQGKKEREVTIPNELITIIIEYCDKLHPLLFINK
;
A
#
# COMPACT_ATOMS: atom_id res chain seq x y z
N MET A 1 17.56 -33.18 7.28
CA MET A 1 17.83 -32.42 6.03
C MET A 1 17.17 -31.06 6.13
N ILE A 2 17.91 -29.96 6.03
CA ILE A 2 17.36 -28.60 6.03
C ILE A 2 16.92 -28.25 4.60
N LYS A 3 15.64 -27.91 4.37
CA LYS A 3 15.16 -27.39 3.07
C LYS A 3 14.20 -26.21 3.21
N THR A 4 14.80 -25.01 3.13
CA THR A 4 14.28 -23.77 2.51
C THR A 4 13.05 -23.09 3.12
N ALA A 5 13.31 -21.99 3.84
CA ALA A 5 12.34 -21.00 4.30
C ALA A 5 11.74 -20.14 3.15
N PRO A 6 10.55 -19.53 3.33
CA PRO A 6 9.93 -18.67 2.34
C PRO A 6 10.52 -17.25 2.30
N PHE A 7 10.82 -16.77 1.09
CA PHE A 7 11.26 -15.39 0.82
C PHE A 7 10.06 -14.42 0.77
N SER A 8 9.47 -14.10 1.93
CA SER A 8 8.47 -13.04 2.07
C SER A 8 8.62 -12.33 3.44
N ILE A 9 8.01 -11.15 3.60
CA ILE A 9 7.91 -10.24 4.77
C ILE A 9 8.71 -10.60 6.04
N LEU A 10 8.51 -11.78 6.62
CA LEU A 10 9.29 -12.34 7.73
C LEU A 10 10.82 -12.20 7.58
N GLU A 11 11.38 -12.35 6.38
CA GLU A 11 12.84 -12.19 6.17
C GLU A 11 13.28 -10.71 6.24
N TYR A 12 12.42 -9.78 5.80
CA TYR A 12 12.64 -8.34 5.92
C TYR A 12 12.54 -7.90 7.39
N LEU A 13 11.56 -8.42 8.13
CA LEU A 13 11.44 -8.19 9.57
C LEU A 13 12.64 -8.76 10.33
N ASN A 14 13.05 -10.02 10.07
CA ASN A 14 14.23 -10.62 10.70
C ASN A 14 15.53 -9.83 10.44
N LYS A 15 15.73 -9.33 9.21
CA LYS A 15 16.88 -8.49 8.85
C LYS A 15 16.86 -7.10 9.49
N ARG A 16 15.67 -6.56 9.79
CA ARG A 16 15.48 -5.21 10.35
C ARG A 16 15.42 -5.18 11.88
N TYR A 17 15.12 -6.31 12.51
CA TYR A 17 14.98 -6.47 13.97
C TYR A 17 15.95 -7.50 14.58
N HIS A 18 17.04 -7.87 13.88
CA HIS A 18 18.15 -8.69 14.38
C HIS A 18 17.76 -9.94 15.21
N GLY A 19 17.25 -10.98 14.54
CA GLY A 19 17.36 -12.37 15.04
C GLY A 19 16.39 -12.82 16.16
N ASP A 20 15.65 -11.92 16.80
CA ASP A 20 14.79 -12.26 17.95
C ASP A 20 13.45 -12.93 17.59
N ILE A 21 13.06 -12.97 16.30
CA ILE A 21 11.76 -13.53 15.88
C ILE A 21 11.78 -15.07 15.84
N ILE A 22 12.94 -15.72 15.67
CA ILE A 22 13.03 -17.16 15.39
C ILE A 22 13.55 -17.98 16.60
N LYS A 23 14.19 -17.36 17.60
CA LYS A 23 14.83 -18.10 18.70
C LYS A 23 13.88 -18.80 19.69
N ASN A 24 12.60 -18.42 19.75
CA ASN A 24 11.65 -18.95 20.73
C ASN A 24 10.70 -20.04 20.19
N SER A 25 10.96 -20.61 19.00
CA SER A 25 10.05 -21.60 18.38
C SER A 25 10.63 -23.01 18.24
N VAL A 26 11.80 -23.30 18.78
CA VAL A 26 12.43 -24.63 18.80
C VAL A 26 13.27 -24.79 20.06
N LEU A 27 13.25 -26.00 20.65
CA LEU A 27 13.90 -26.44 21.90
C LEU A 27 13.10 -26.16 23.18
N ASP A 28 12.28 -27.14 23.54
CA ASP A 28 12.37 -27.79 24.86
C ASP A 28 12.32 -29.31 24.59
N ASP A 29 13.50 -29.96 24.56
CA ASP A 29 13.65 -31.41 24.37
C ASP A 29 13.80 -32.13 25.73
N ILE A 30 13.02 -33.19 25.91
CA ILE A 30 13.36 -34.49 26.52
C ILE A 30 14.39 -34.54 27.69
N SER A 31 13.91 -34.88 28.89
CA SER A 31 14.61 -35.62 29.97
C SER A 31 13.55 -35.99 31.03
N SER A 32 12.99 -37.21 31.10
CA SER A 32 13.50 -38.49 31.64
C SER A 32 13.46 -38.60 33.19
N ASP A 33 13.09 -39.81 33.66
CA ASP A 33 12.97 -40.31 35.06
C ASP A 33 11.69 -39.88 35.83
N SER A 34 10.98 -40.75 36.58
CA SER A 34 11.15 -42.20 36.83
C SER A 34 9.83 -42.90 37.27
N HIS A 35 9.90 -44.23 37.44
CA HIS A 35 8.88 -45.25 37.78
C HIS A 35 7.67 -44.87 38.68
N ASP A 36 6.49 -45.44 38.37
CA ASP A 36 5.96 -46.66 39.04
C ASP A 36 4.71 -47.21 38.31
N ASP A 37 4.45 -48.53 38.38
CA ASP A 37 3.45 -49.25 37.57
C ASP A 37 3.01 -50.57 38.26
N PRO A 38 1.83 -51.16 37.97
CA PRO A 38 0.49 -50.59 38.11
C PRO A 38 -0.28 -51.18 39.33
N PRO A 39 -1.04 -52.31 39.35
CA PRO A 39 -1.77 -53.11 38.33
C PRO A 39 -3.30 -53.25 38.54
N ASP A 40 -4.02 -53.75 37.51
CA ASP A 40 -5.27 -54.56 37.55
C ASP A 40 -6.59 -53.88 38.06
N ASN A 41 -7.79 -54.01 37.44
CA ASN A 41 -8.41 -55.20 36.83
C ASN A 41 -9.75 -54.83 36.11
N GLY A 42 -10.23 -55.66 35.16
CA GLY A 42 -11.68 -55.95 35.07
C GLY A 42 -12.58 -55.37 33.95
N ASN A 43 -12.59 -56.05 32.80
CA ASN A 43 -13.80 -56.59 32.11
C ASN A 43 -14.78 -55.76 31.22
N HIS A 44 -15.32 -56.52 30.26
CA HIS A 44 -16.49 -56.32 29.35
C HIS A 44 -16.38 -55.22 28.27
N LYS A 45 -16.37 -55.51 26.96
CA LYS A 45 -17.32 -56.28 26.10
C LYS A 45 -18.78 -55.83 26.25
N ASP A 46 -19.33 -55.14 25.25
CA ASP A 46 -20.07 -55.80 24.16
C ASP A 46 -20.41 -54.83 23.02
N ASN A 47 -20.75 -55.39 21.85
CA ASN A 47 -21.15 -54.64 20.65
C ASN A 47 -22.63 -54.23 20.73
N ALA A 48 -22.98 -53.07 20.18
CA ALA A 48 -24.32 -52.80 19.65
C ALA A 48 -24.25 -51.73 18.55
N ASP A 49 -24.68 -52.10 17.35
CA ASP A 49 -24.88 -51.17 16.24
C ASP A 49 -25.96 -50.12 16.59
N TYR A 50 -25.74 -48.86 16.22
CA TYR A 50 -26.81 -47.86 16.18
C TYR A 50 -26.73 -47.04 14.89
N GLU A 51 -27.91 -46.84 14.32
CA GLU A 51 -28.12 -46.44 12.93
C GLU A 51 -27.73 -44.98 12.66
N GLU A 52 -27.20 -44.78 11.46
CA GLU A 52 -26.99 -43.49 10.81
C GLU A 52 -28.34 -42.76 10.67
N SER A 53 -28.46 -41.54 11.21
CA SER A 53 -29.62 -40.68 10.99
C SER A 53 -29.21 -39.21 10.78
N ASP A 54 -29.56 -38.70 9.60
CA ASP A 54 -29.16 -37.38 9.14
C ASP A 54 -29.86 -36.23 9.88
N ALA A 55 -29.07 -35.25 10.33
CA ALA A 55 -29.52 -33.88 10.57
C ALA A 55 -28.39 -32.89 10.22
N PRO A 56 -28.69 -31.77 9.53
CA PRO A 56 -27.73 -31.15 8.62
C PRO A 56 -26.73 -30.23 9.33
N ASN A 57 -25.45 -30.42 9.03
CA ASN A 57 -24.37 -29.61 9.56
C ASN A 57 -23.49 -29.06 8.43
N GLU A 58 -24.04 -28.14 7.63
CA GLU A 58 -23.24 -27.37 6.68
C GLU A 58 -23.78 -25.94 6.54
N TYR A 59 -23.18 -25.02 7.32
CA TYR A 59 -23.10 -23.64 6.86
C TYR A 59 -22.15 -23.64 5.68
N ASP A 60 -22.71 -23.53 4.48
CA ASP A 60 -22.00 -23.51 3.20
C ASP A 60 -21.06 -22.29 3.16
N THR A 61 -19.87 -22.45 3.77
CA THR A 61 -18.80 -21.45 3.74
C THR A 61 -18.22 -21.47 2.34
N ALA A 62 -18.89 -20.74 1.44
CA ALA A 62 -18.52 -20.54 0.06
C ALA A 62 -17.01 -20.37 -0.06
N SER A 63 -16.33 -21.42 -0.52
CA SER A 63 -14.87 -21.42 -0.55
C SER A 63 -14.44 -20.32 -1.51
N PHE A 64 -13.80 -19.27 -0.98
CA PHE A 64 -13.19 -18.22 -1.80
C PHE A 64 -12.08 -18.88 -2.61
N SER A 65 -12.42 -19.30 -3.82
CA SER A 65 -11.50 -19.95 -4.74
C SER A 65 -10.30 -19.04 -4.92
N THR A 66 -9.12 -19.49 -4.50
CA THR A 66 -7.96 -18.62 -4.33
C THR A 66 -7.55 -18.05 -5.69
N THR A 67 -7.88 -16.79 -5.98
CA THR A 67 -7.67 -16.16 -7.28
C THR A 67 -6.18 -15.95 -7.53
N LYS A 68 -5.53 -16.97 -8.12
CA LYS A 68 -4.09 -16.99 -8.38
C LYS A 68 -3.70 -15.86 -9.33
N SER A 69 -2.75 -15.02 -8.90
CA SER A 69 -2.17 -13.99 -9.77
C SER A 69 -1.51 -14.63 -11.00
N THR A 70 -2.03 -14.31 -12.19
CA THR A 70 -1.52 -14.88 -13.44
C THR A 70 -0.21 -14.22 -13.85
N ARG A 71 0.76 -15.01 -14.31
CA ARG A 71 2.03 -14.50 -14.84
C ARG A 71 1.76 -13.49 -15.95
N LEU A 72 2.43 -12.34 -15.88
CA LEU A 72 2.37 -11.31 -16.91
C LEU A 72 3.02 -11.77 -18.21
N SER A 73 2.36 -11.48 -19.33
CA SER A 73 3.00 -11.50 -20.64
C SER A 73 4.02 -10.37 -20.77
N ASN A 74 4.98 -10.52 -21.68
CA ASN A 74 6.01 -9.51 -21.93
C ASN A 74 5.41 -8.17 -22.37
N GLU A 75 4.28 -8.18 -23.08
CA GLU A 75 3.59 -6.97 -23.51
C GLU A 75 2.89 -6.26 -22.33
N GLU A 76 2.14 -6.99 -21.49
CA GLU A 76 1.55 -6.40 -20.28
C GLU A 76 2.64 -5.80 -19.38
N GLU A 77 3.74 -6.51 -19.18
CA GLU A 77 4.87 -6.07 -18.35
C GLU A 77 5.51 -4.79 -18.90
N LEU A 78 5.62 -4.64 -20.22
CA LEU A 78 6.10 -3.42 -20.87
C LEU A 78 5.14 -2.25 -20.62
N TRP A 79 3.84 -2.44 -20.86
CA TRP A 79 2.81 -1.42 -20.65
C TRP A 79 2.74 -0.96 -19.19
N ILE A 80 2.69 -1.91 -18.24
CA ILE A 80 2.68 -1.64 -16.80
C ILE A 80 3.94 -0.86 -16.40
N SER A 81 5.12 -1.28 -16.89
CA SER A 81 6.39 -0.63 -16.54
C SER A 81 6.51 0.78 -17.10
N LYS A 82 6.12 1.01 -18.35
CA LYS A 82 6.11 2.35 -18.95
C LYS A 82 5.10 3.30 -18.31
N THR A 83 4.00 2.79 -17.76
CA THR A 83 2.97 3.58 -17.05
C THR A 83 3.32 3.85 -15.59
N SER A 84 4.20 3.05 -14.99
CA SER A 84 4.57 3.11 -13.57
C SER A 84 5.51 4.29 -13.25
N ILE A 85 5.05 5.52 -13.49
CA ILE A 85 5.78 6.74 -13.14
C ILE A 85 5.62 7.07 -11.65
N GLY A 86 6.59 7.80 -11.11
CA GLY A 86 6.64 8.17 -9.70
C GLY A 86 5.61 9.23 -9.25
N PRO A 87 5.75 9.74 -8.02
CA PRO A 87 4.87 10.76 -7.45
C PRO A 87 5.06 12.14 -8.10
N ILE A 88 4.19 13.08 -7.74
CA ILE A 88 4.42 14.51 -7.99
C ILE A 88 5.52 14.99 -7.03
N ILE A 89 6.55 15.60 -7.58
CA ILE A 89 7.63 16.27 -6.85
C ILE A 89 7.84 17.62 -7.52
N TRP A 90 7.47 18.69 -6.83
CA TRP A 90 7.47 20.04 -7.36
C TRP A 90 7.81 21.04 -6.26
N ALA A 91 8.47 22.15 -6.60
CA ALA A 91 8.68 23.26 -5.69
C ALA A 91 8.91 24.55 -6.45
N GLU A 92 8.52 25.65 -5.83
CA GLU A 92 8.91 27.02 -6.17
C GLU A 92 9.90 27.53 -5.12
N ALA A 93 10.80 28.44 -5.50
CA ALA A 93 11.66 29.11 -4.52
C ALA A 93 10.81 30.03 -3.63
N TYR A 94 10.92 29.87 -2.31
CA TYR A 94 10.11 30.63 -1.35
C TYR A 94 10.85 30.83 -0.03
N GLU A 95 10.72 32.02 0.54
CA GLU A 95 11.19 32.35 1.89
C GLU A 95 10.09 33.09 2.65
N GLY A 96 9.72 32.61 3.83
CA GLY A 96 8.66 33.20 4.64
C GLY A 96 7.94 32.20 5.54
N LYS A 97 6.80 32.62 6.11
CA LYS A 97 5.97 31.78 7.00
C LYS A 97 5.16 30.75 6.20
N ALA A 98 5.23 29.49 6.62
CA ALA A 98 4.52 28.39 5.98
C ALA A 98 4.13 27.29 6.98
N ILE A 99 3.22 26.43 6.55
CA ILE A 99 2.85 25.19 7.25
C ILE A 99 3.19 24.00 6.34
N GLN A 100 3.85 22.98 6.90
CA GLN A 100 4.02 21.68 6.25
C GLN A 100 2.87 20.77 6.66
N TYR A 101 2.09 20.32 5.67
CA TYR A 101 1.14 19.24 5.83
C TYR A 101 1.73 17.95 5.27
N ASP A 102 1.50 16.85 5.96
CA ASP A 102 1.68 15.49 5.44
C ASP A 102 0.33 14.77 5.57
N HIS A 103 -0.03 13.91 4.62
CA HIS A 103 -1.17 13.03 4.85
C HIS A 103 -0.85 12.14 6.06
N ILE A 104 -1.85 11.90 6.91
CA ILE A 104 -1.69 11.06 8.08
C ILE A 104 -1.29 9.68 7.61
N ASN A 105 0.01 9.41 7.74
CA ASN A 105 0.57 8.24 8.38
C ASN A 105 -0.29 7.00 8.03
N GLU A 106 -0.49 6.70 6.75
CA GLU A 106 -1.47 5.75 6.14
C GLU A 106 -1.94 6.20 4.74
N PHE A 107 -1.28 7.18 4.08
CA PHE A 107 -1.67 7.65 2.73
C PHE A 107 -1.90 6.51 1.72
N TYR A 108 -0.96 5.57 1.57
CA TYR A 108 -1.15 4.44 0.66
C TYR A 108 -2.30 3.49 1.06
N PRO A 109 -2.46 3.07 2.34
CA PRO A 109 -3.70 2.44 2.81
C PRO A 109 -4.98 3.21 2.46
N SER A 110 -5.02 4.54 2.59
CA SER A 110 -6.21 5.33 2.19
C SER A 110 -6.47 5.34 0.69
N VAL A 111 -5.42 5.30 -0.15
CA VAL A 111 -5.53 5.12 -1.61
C VAL A 111 -6.06 3.72 -1.95
N LEU A 112 -5.54 2.67 -1.29
CA LEU A 112 -5.99 1.27 -1.48
C LEU A 112 -7.46 1.05 -1.10
N LEU A 113 -8.01 1.88 -0.20
CA LEU A 113 -9.36 1.79 0.37
C LEU A 113 -10.28 2.94 -0.01
N GLN A 114 -9.91 3.75 -1.00
CA GLN A 114 -10.72 4.86 -1.47
C GLN A 114 -12.10 4.36 -1.93
N LYS A 115 -13.17 5.10 -1.61
CA LYS A 115 -14.55 4.66 -1.85
C LYS A 115 -14.78 4.30 -3.33
N GLY A 116 -15.16 3.05 -3.60
CA GLY A 116 -15.43 2.54 -4.95
C GLY A 116 -14.17 2.29 -5.79
N VAL A 117 -12.98 2.23 -5.18
CA VAL A 117 -11.75 1.87 -5.88
C VAL A 117 -11.75 0.38 -6.21
N GLN A 118 -11.26 0.05 -7.40
CA GLN A 118 -11.07 -1.33 -7.84
C GLN A 118 -9.64 -1.55 -8.32
N TRP A 119 -9.15 -2.78 -8.19
CA TRP A 119 -7.76 -3.14 -8.48
C TRP A 119 -7.69 -4.33 -9.45
N PRO A 120 -6.82 -4.28 -10.48
CA PRO A 120 -6.70 -5.36 -11.46
C PRO A 120 -5.97 -6.56 -10.87
N THR A 121 -6.71 -7.66 -10.71
CA THR A 121 -6.22 -8.98 -10.30
C THR A 121 -6.09 -9.91 -11.50
N GLY A 122 -7.05 -9.85 -12.43
CA GLY A 122 -7.02 -10.55 -13.72
C GLY A 122 -6.21 -9.83 -14.80
N SER A 123 -6.12 -10.43 -15.99
CA SER A 123 -5.47 -9.84 -17.16
C SER A 123 -6.40 -8.88 -17.91
N GLY A 124 -5.82 -7.83 -18.49
CA GLY A 124 -6.54 -6.91 -19.38
C GLY A 124 -6.57 -7.39 -20.83
N LYS A 125 -7.21 -6.61 -21.70
CA LYS A 125 -7.26 -6.82 -23.15
C LYS A 125 -6.66 -5.62 -23.86
N PHE A 126 -5.71 -5.87 -24.76
CA PHE A 126 -5.22 -4.87 -25.70
C PHE A 126 -6.30 -4.54 -26.73
N LYS A 127 -6.46 -3.26 -27.01
CA LYS A 127 -7.43 -2.72 -27.98
C LYS A 127 -6.79 -1.60 -28.79
N THR A 128 -7.34 -1.39 -29.98
CA THR A 128 -7.09 -0.21 -30.80
C THR A 128 -8.39 0.56 -30.90
N ILE A 129 -8.45 1.71 -30.23
CA ILE A 129 -9.60 2.61 -30.23
C ILE A 129 -9.34 3.77 -31.18
N THR A 130 -10.39 4.33 -31.76
CA THR A 130 -10.32 5.46 -32.72
C THR A 130 -10.63 6.81 -32.08
N ARG A 131 -11.30 6.82 -30.91
CA ARG A 131 -11.69 8.02 -30.17
C ARG A 131 -11.59 7.78 -28.66
N LEU A 132 -11.17 8.80 -27.92
CA LEU A 132 -11.00 8.74 -26.47
C LEU A 132 -12.25 9.29 -25.77
N ASN A 133 -13.17 8.40 -25.39
CA ASN A 133 -14.44 8.76 -24.75
C ASN A 133 -14.26 9.59 -23.47
N ASN A 134 -15.31 10.32 -23.06
CA ASN A 134 -15.34 11.02 -21.77
C ASN A 134 -15.28 10.00 -20.61
N ASN A 135 -16.15 8.99 -20.66
CA ASN A 135 -16.14 7.87 -19.74
C ASN A 135 -15.14 6.82 -20.25
N LEU A 136 -13.99 6.72 -19.59
CA LEU A 136 -12.94 5.76 -19.93
C LEU A 136 -13.20 4.41 -19.26
N GLN A 137 -12.94 3.32 -19.97
CA GLN A 137 -12.82 2.00 -19.35
C GLN A 137 -11.59 1.99 -18.43
N TYR A 138 -11.63 1.26 -17.31
CA TYR A 138 -10.47 1.08 -16.43
C TYR A 138 -9.30 0.52 -17.24
N GLY A 139 -8.17 1.23 -17.28
CA GLY A 139 -7.06 0.82 -18.13
C GLY A 139 -5.95 1.85 -18.28
N ILE A 140 -5.00 1.47 -19.15
CA ILE A 140 -3.85 2.23 -19.61
C ILE A 140 -4.09 2.60 -21.07
N TYR A 141 -3.77 3.84 -21.44
CA TYR A 141 -3.96 4.39 -22.78
C TYR A 141 -2.69 5.08 -23.25
N ARG A 142 -2.48 5.07 -24.57
CA ARG A 142 -1.44 5.85 -25.21
C ARG A 142 -2.00 7.17 -25.69
N VAL A 143 -1.67 8.24 -24.97
CA VAL A 143 -2.18 9.58 -25.22
C VAL A 143 -1.06 10.61 -25.11
N HIS A 144 -1.09 11.60 -26.00
CA HIS A 144 -0.32 12.82 -25.84
C HIS A 144 -1.06 13.73 -24.85
N ILE A 145 -0.34 14.31 -23.89
CA ILE A 145 -0.86 15.32 -22.97
C ILE A 145 -0.20 16.64 -23.33
N GLU A 146 -1.01 17.67 -23.55
CA GLU A 146 -0.55 19.02 -23.86
C GLU A 146 0.46 19.52 -22.82
N GLY A 147 1.51 20.21 -23.28
CA GLY A 147 2.54 20.74 -22.40
C GLY A 147 3.58 19.73 -21.92
N LEU A 148 3.62 18.50 -22.48
CA LEU A 148 4.65 17.49 -22.23
C LEU A 148 6.07 18.08 -22.36
N PRO A 149 6.83 18.23 -21.24
CA PRO A 149 8.12 18.91 -21.27
C PRO A 149 9.21 18.05 -21.91
N LYS A 150 10.33 18.65 -22.33
CA LYS A 150 11.50 17.91 -22.85
C LYS A 150 12.08 16.97 -21.78
N LYS A 151 12.67 15.83 -22.18
CA LYS A 151 13.31 14.84 -21.26
C LYS A 151 14.30 15.44 -20.26
N SER A 152 15.01 16.51 -20.63
CA SER A 152 15.96 17.23 -19.78
C SER A 152 15.34 18.19 -18.76
N SER A 153 14.03 18.47 -18.88
CA SER A 153 13.29 19.39 -18.01
C SER A 153 12.52 18.65 -16.91
N PRO A 154 12.14 19.33 -15.81
CA PRO A 154 11.27 18.76 -14.78
C PRO A 154 9.98 18.19 -15.36
N GLN A 155 9.67 16.95 -15.00
CA GLN A 155 8.51 16.19 -15.50
C GLN A 155 7.25 16.36 -14.63
N CYS A 156 7.30 17.28 -13.67
CA CYS A 156 6.18 17.66 -12.81
C CYS A 156 5.82 19.12 -13.06
N SER A 157 4.55 19.40 -13.33
CA SER A 157 3.95 20.66 -12.89
C SER A 157 3.49 20.52 -11.44
N GLN A 158 2.92 21.58 -10.87
CA GLN A 158 2.32 21.55 -9.55
C GLN A 158 1.12 20.58 -9.46
N LEU A 159 0.33 20.46 -10.55
CA LEU A 159 -0.93 19.70 -10.57
C LEU A 159 -0.88 18.45 -11.47
N PHE A 160 0.26 18.13 -12.08
CA PHE A 160 0.36 16.96 -12.97
C PHE A 160 1.77 16.39 -13.06
N ARG A 161 1.86 15.06 -13.22
CA ARG A 161 3.10 14.34 -13.54
C ARG A 161 3.03 13.84 -14.97
N TYR A 162 3.90 14.36 -15.82
CA TYR A 162 4.02 13.92 -17.20
C TYR A 162 4.78 12.58 -17.29
N ASN A 163 4.41 11.79 -18.29
CA ASN A 163 5.10 10.57 -18.72
C ASN A 163 5.72 10.76 -20.10
N GLN A 164 7.04 10.66 -20.19
CA GLN A 164 7.81 10.72 -21.45
C GLN A 164 7.59 9.52 -22.38
N GLU A 165 7.05 8.42 -21.87
CA GLU A 165 6.66 7.26 -22.69
C GLU A 165 5.24 7.38 -23.25
N GLU A 166 4.46 8.36 -22.78
CA GLU A 166 3.06 8.61 -23.18
C GLU A 166 2.08 7.47 -22.89
N TYR A 167 2.34 6.68 -21.84
CA TYR A 167 1.40 5.72 -21.29
C TYR A 167 0.78 6.28 -20.01
N TYR A 168 -0.54 6.45 -20.00
CA TYR A 168 -1.27 7.07 -18.89
C TYR A 168 -2.43 6.18 -18.48
N THR A 169 -2.72 6.10 -17.18
CA THR A 169 -3.94 5.42 -16.72
C THR A 169 -5.16 6.30 -16.98
N HIS A 170 -6.36 5.71 -16.93
CA HIS A 170 -7.61 6.47 -16.90
C HIS A 170 -7.64 7.56 -15.80
N TYR A 171 -7.05 7.33 -14.62
CA TYR A 171 -6.94 8.34 -13.55
C TYR A 171 -6.04 9.52 -13.94
N ASP A 172 -4.92 9.26 -14.61
CA ASP A 172 -4.02 10.32 -15.10
C ASP A 172 -4.71 11.17 -16.19
N ILE A 173 -5.49 10.54 -17.06
CA ILE A 173 -6.25 11.25 -18.11
C ILE A 173 -7.39 12.06 -17.52
N GLU A 174 -8.12 11.50 -16.55
CA GLU A 174 -9.18 12.21 -15.84
C GLU A 174 -8.64 13.47 -15.17
N ILE A 175 -7.53 13.39 -14.42
CA ILE A 175 -6.96 14.55 -13.74
C ILE A 175 -6.35 15.57 -14.72
N ALA A 176 -5.74 15.12 -15.82
CA ALA A 176 -5.27 16.00 -16.90
C ALA A 176 -6.42 16.82 -17.51
N ARG A 177 -7.51 16.14 -17.92
CA ARG A 177 -8.74 16.78 -18.42
C ARG A 177 -9.34 17.73 -17.38
N LYS A 178 -9.44 17.30 -16.12
CA LYS A 178 -9.95 18.12 -15.01
C LYS A 178 -9.15 19.41 -14.89
N ASN A 179 -7.82 19.34 -15.07
CA ASN A 179 -6.89 20.47 -14.98
C ASN A 179 -6.83 21.32 -16.26
N GLY A 180 -7.65 21.02 -17.28
CA GLY A 180 -7.73 21.79 -18.52
C GLY A 180 -6.64 21.49 -19.54
N LEU A 181 -5.85 20.42 -19.37
CA LEU A 181 -4.84 19.99 -20.34
C LEU A 181 -5.52 19.28 -21.52
N GLY A 182 -5.10 19.61 -22.74
CA GLY A 182 -5.43 18.84 -23.93
C GLY A 182 -4.97 17.39 -23.82
N VAL A 183 -5.82 16.45 -24.25
CA VAL A 183 -5.52 15.01 -24.27
C VAL A 183 -5.87 14.43 -25.63
N GLU A 184 -4.85 14.01 -26.37
CA GLU A 184 -4.98 13.49 -27.73
C GLU A 184 -4.62 11.99 -27.78
N LEU A 185 -5.41 11.21 -28.49
CA LEU A 185 -5.17 9.76 -28.62
C LEU A 185 -4.07 9.48 -29.65
N ILE A 186 -3.06 8.69 -29.27
CA ILE A 186 -2.01 8.30 -30.20
C ILE A 186 -2.56 7.21 -31.13
N ASN A 187 -2.57 7.49 -32.44
CA ASN A 187 -3.13 6.61 -33.46
C ASN A 187 -2.15 5.49 -33.85
N ILE A 188 -1.99 4.50 -32.96
CA ILE A 188 -1.20 3.28 -33.17
C ILE A 188 -1.94 2.05 -32.65
N SER A 189 -1.45 0.85 -32.99
CA SER A 189 -2.01 -0.42 -32.54
C SER A 189 -0.99 -1.22 -31.72
N PRO A 190 -1.30 -1.66 -30.48
CA PRO A 190 -2.43 -1.22 -29.65
C PRO A 190 -2.21 0.19 -29.05
N ASN A 191 -3.29 0.94 -28.81
CA ASN A 191 -3.27 2.22 -28.10
C ASN A 191 -4.07 2.22 -26.79
N ALA A 192 -4.73 1.12 -26.43
CA ALA A 192 -5.34 0.91 -25.13
C ALA A 192 -5.07 -0.50 -24.59
N TYR A 193 -4.90 -0.62 -23.28
CA TYR A 193 -4.85 -1.87 -22.53
C TYR A 193 -5.83 -1.75 -21.36
N VAL A 194 -6.97 -2.43 -21.47
CA VAL A 194 -8.14 -2.17 -20.63
C VAL A 194 -8.63 -3.41 -19.91
N PHE A 195 -9.15 -3.20 -18.70
CA PHE A 195 -9.67 -4.24 -17.83
C PHE A 195 -11.19 -4.24 -17.88
N ASN A 196 -11.77 -5.43 -18.07
CA ASN A 196 -13.20 -5.61 -17.88
C ASN A 196 -13.51 -5.79 -16.38
N PRO A 197 -14.75 -5.53 -15.92
CA PRO A 197 -15.12 -5.64 -14.49
C PRO A 197 -14.79 -6.98 -13.85
N GLU A 198 -14.92 -8.10 -14.58
CA GLU A 198 -14.60 -9.45 -14.09
C GLU A 198 -13.10 -9.68 -13.79
N ASN A 199 -12.22 -8.75 -14.15
CA ASN A 199 -10.79 -8.78 -13.84
C ASN A 199 -10.38 -7.77 -12.76
N LEU A 200 -11.36 -7.09 -12.15
CA LEU A 200 -11.19 -6.06 -11.12
C LEU A 200 -11.83 -6.55 -9.81
N MET A 201 -11.12 -6.40 -8.70
CA MET A 201 -11.67 -6.66 -7.36
C MET A 201 -11.81 -5.36 -6.56
N ASP A 202 -12.78 -5.30 -5.64
CA ASP A 202 -13.00 -4.11 -4.82
C ASP A 202 -11.85 -3.89 -3.82
N GLY A 203 -11.46 -2.63 -3.61
CA GLY A 203 -10.36 -2.29 -2.70
C GLY A 203 -10.63 -2.66 -1.24
N LYS A 204 -11.89 -2.62 -0.79
CA LYS A 204 -12.25 -3.04 0.56
C LYS A 204 -12.15 -4.55 0.72
N GLU A 205 -12.69 -5.30 -0.24
CA GLU A 205 -12.61 -6.76 -0.27
C GLU A 205 -11.15 -7.25 -0.18
N LEU A 206 -10.23 -6.57 -0.86
CA LEU A 206 -8.81 -6.91 -0.84
C LEU A 206 -8.03 -6.45 0.41
N PHE A 207 -8.36 -5.29 0.99
CA PHE A 207 -7.46 -4.61 1.93
C PHE A 207 -8.11 -4.08 3.22
N GLU A 208 -9.44 -4.14 3.39
CA GLU A 208 -10.12 -3.40 4.47
C GLU A 208 -9.79 -3.98 5.85
N ASP A 209 -9.90 -5.30 6.01
CA ASP A 209 -9.57 -5.95 7.28
C ASP A 209 -8.10 -5.79 7.64
N TRP A 210 -7.21 -5.84 6.64
CA TRP A 210 -5.77 -5.68 6.83
C TRP A 210 -5.43 -4.30 7.37
N ALA A 211 -6.02 -3.27 6.76
CA ALA A 211 -5.85 -1.92 7.24
C ALA A 211 -6.50 -1.75 8.62
N LYS A 212 -7.76 -2.16 8.83
CA LYS A 212 -8.46 -2.05 10.11
C LYS A 212 -7.64 -2.63 11.27
N VAL A 213 -7.15 -3.87 11.13
CA VAL A 213 -6.36 -4.56 12.15
C VAL A 213 -5.03 -3.83 12.43
N LEU A 214 -4.24 -3.55 11.39
CA LEU A 214 -2.93 -2.93 11.58
C LEU A 214 -3.03 -1.47 12.05
N ILE A 215 -4.03 -0.71 11.61
CA ILE A 215 -4.29 0.65 12.08
C ILE A 215 -4.71 0.63 13.56
N ALA A 216 -5.54 -0.32 13.98
CA ALA A 216 -5.91 -0.49 15.39
C ALA A 216 -4.69 -0.82 16.27
N ILE A 217 -3.80 -1.72 15.82
CA ILE A 217 -2.55 -2.05 16.54
C ILE A 217 -1.61 -0.84 16.56
N LYS A 218 -1.45 -0.14 15.44
CA LYS A 218 -0.62 1.06 15.32
C LYS A 218 -1.03 2.18 16.27
N ARG A 219 -2.33 2.39 16.45
CA ARG A 219 -2.88 3.38 17.39
C ARG A 219 -2.53 3.08 18.86
N LYS A 220 -2.24 1.82 19.22
CA LYS A 220 -1.74 1.45 20.57
C LYS A 220 -0.30 1.92 20.85
N LYS A 221 0.42 2.47 19.85
CA LYS A 221 1.83 2.90 19.94
C LYS A 221 2.77 1.74 20.37
N GLY A 222 3.95 2.06 20.90
CA GLY A 222 4.95 1.07 21.30
C GLY A 222 5.55 0.26 20.15
N ILE A 223 6.19 -0.86 20.47
CA ILE A 223 6.84 -1.74 19.47
C ILE A 223 5.81 -2.37 18.55
N ALA A 224 4.71 -2.88 19.09
CA ALA A 224 3.58 -3.42 18.31
C ALA A 224 3.10 -2.40 17.26
N GLY A 225 2.92 -1.14 17.66
CA GLY A 225 2.49 -0.10 16.74
C GLY A 225 3.54 0.31 15.70
N LYS A 226 4.84 0.19 16.03
CA LYS A 226 5.94 0.36 15.07
C LYS A 226 5.95 -0.77 14.03
N VAL A 227 5.82 -2.03 14.47
CA VAL A 227 5.75 -3.20 13.57
C VAL A 227 4.52 -3.11 12.66
N ALA A 228 3.35 -2.74 13.20
CA ALA A 228 2.15 -2.52 12.40
C ALA A 228 2.31 -1.39 11.37
N LYS A 229 3.00 -0.29 11.71
CA LYS A 229 3.38 0.74 10.73
C LYS A 229 4.31 0.19 9.64
N ASP A 230 5.35 -0.54 10.01
CA ASP A 230 6.31 -1.10 9.05
C ASP A 230 5.63 -2.14 8.14
N LEU A 231 4.66 -2.92 8.62
CA LEU A 231 3.80 -3.81 7.82
C LEU A 231 2.89 -3.04 6.85
N LEU A 232 2.22 -1.97 7.31
CA LEU A 232 1.40 -1.10 6.47
C LEU A 232 2.19 -0.51 5.30
N VAL A 233 3.44 -0.07 5.55
CA VAL A 233 4.35 0.45 4.52
C VAL A 233 4.89 -0.66 3.62
N SER A 234 5.13 -1.86 4.16
CA SER A 234 5.70 -2.99 3.41
C SER A 234 4.76 -3.52 2.33
N LEU A 235 3.43 -3.55 2.56
CA LEU A 235 2.48 -3.98 1.53
C LEU A 235 2.57 -3.07 0.29
N TRP A 236 2.58 -1.75 0.48
CA TRP A 236 2.77 -0.81 -0.62
C TRP A 236 4.09 -1.07 -1.37
N GLY A 237 5.19 -1.27 -0.63
CA GLY A 237 6.52 -1.51 -1.22
C GLY A 237 6.58 -2.78 -2.09
N ILE A 238 5.80 -3.79 -1.72
CA ILE A 238 5.66 -5.06 -2.45
C ILE A 238 4.75 -4.90 -3.68
N LEU A 239 3.57 -4.28 -3.52
CA LEU A 239 2.65 -4.01 -4.65
C LEU A 239 3.31 -3.11 -5.70
N CYS A 240 4.16 -2.18 -5.26
CA CYS A 240 4.91 -1.26 -6.12
C CYS A 240 6.34 -1.71 -6.41
N GLU A 241 6.74 -2.97 -6.14
CA GLU A 241 8.12 -3.41 -6.35
C GLU A 241 8.54 -3.30 -7.84
N ASN A 242 9.80 -2.95 -8.10
CA ASN A 242 10.39 -3.06 -9.44
C ASN A 242 10.88 -4.50 -9.67
N PRO A 243 10.87 -5.01 -10.91
CA PRO A 243 11.50 -6.29 -11.23
C PRO A 243 12.93 -6.35 -10.69
N ARG A 244 13.25 -7.39 -9.93
CA ARG A 244 14.60 -7.60 -9.40
C ARG A 244 15.55 -8.00 -10.54
N LYS A 245 16.85 -7.75 -10.37
CA LYS A 245 17.89 -8.11 -11.37
C LYS A 245 17.91 -9.61 -11.75
N ASN A 246 17.33 -10.48 -10.93
CA ASN A 246 17.19 -11.92 -11.17
C ASN A 246 15.84 -12.32 -11.82
N GLY A 247 15.08 -11.36 -12.36
CA GLY A 247 13.80 -11.61 -13.03
C GLY A 247 12.62 -11.92 -12.11
N LYS A 248 12.81 -11.95 -10.77
CA LYS A 248 11.68 -12.07 -9.84
C LYS A 248 10.86 -10.77 -9.86
N VAL A 249 9.57 -10.92 -10.14
CA VAL A 249 8.57 -9.85 -10.17
C VAL A 249 7.66 -9.93 -8.94
N GLY A 250 7.18 -8.79 -8.45
CA GLY A 250 6.23 -8.73 -7.35
C GLY A 250 4.88 -9.35 -7.71
N PRO A 251 4.16 -9.96 -6.75
CA PRO A 251 3.02 -10.84 -7.03
C PRO A 251 1.81 -10.15 -7.70
N HIS A 252 1.64 -8.82 -7.57
CA HIS A 252 0.50 -8.08 -8.13
C HIS A 252 0.91 -6.84 -8.92
N ARG A 253 1.94 -6.97 -9.78
CA ARG A 253 2.46 -5.89 -10.65
C ARG A 253 1.40 -5.13 -11.46
N ARG A 254 0.25 -5.73 -11.79
CA ARG A 254 -0.87 -5.07 -12.49
C ARG A 254 -1.44 -3.86 -11.76
N MET A 255 -1.46 -3.88 -10.42
CA MET A 255 -2.05 -2.79 -9.61
C MET A 255 -1.17 -1.54 -9.57
N LYS A 256 0.16 -1.71 -9.59
CA LYS A 256 1.18 -0.66 -9.43
C LYS A 256 0.90 0.66 -10.19
N PRO A 257 0.70 0.67 -11.53
CA PRO A 257 0.48 1.93 -12.25
C PRO A 257 -0.79 2.66 -11.79
N PHE A 258 -1.84 1.91 -11.41
CA PHE A 258 -3.10 2.47 -10.93
C PHE A 258 -2.98 3.00 -9.50
N ILE A 259 -2.28 2.30 -8.60
CA ILE A 259 -2.01 2.78 -7.23
C ILE A 259 -1.24 4.11 -7.29
N LEU A 260 -0.19 4.17 -8.12
CA LEU A 260 0.63 5.38 -8.29
C LEU A 260 -0.16 6.52 -8.95
N ALA A 261 -1.02 6.22 -9.93
CA ALA A 261 -1.86 7.23 -10.57
C ALA A 261 -2.97 7.76 -9.66
N LEU A 262 -3.64 6.88 -8.90
CA LEU A 262 -4.66 7.31 -7.94
C LEU A 262 -4.04 8.14 -6.81
N ALA A 263 -2.87 7.74 -6.30
CA ALA A 263 -2.10 8.56 -5.35
C ALA A 263 -1.82 9.97 -5.90
N ARG A 264 -1.37 10.10 -7.16
CA ARG A 264 -1.18 11.41 -7.80
C ARG A 264 -2.48 12.19 -7.94
N LYS A 265 -3.57 11.52 -8.33
CA LYS A 265 -4.91 12.12 -8.45
C LYS A 265 -5.35 12.68 -7.11
N THR A 266 -5.31 11.88 -6.04
CA THR A 266 -5.70 12.28 -4.68
C THR A 266 -4.94 13.51 -4.21
N ILE A 267 -3.60 13.53 -4.30
CA ILE A 267 -2.79 14.70 -3.96
C ILE A 267 -3.21 15.92 -4.79
N THR A 268 -3.38 15.75 -6.10
CA THR A 268 -3.78 16.84 -7.01
C THR A 268 -5.15 17.41 -6.64
N GLU A 269 -6.12 16.57 -6.30
CA GLU A 269 -7.45 16.98 -5.92
C GLU A 269 -7.47 17.70 -4.56
N THR A 270 -6.64 17.28 -3.60
CA THR A 270 -6.43 17.96 -2.32
C THR A 270 -5.81 19.35 -2.49
N ILE A 271 -4.77 19.49 -3.30
CA ILE A 271 -4.03 20.76 -3.42
C ILE A 271 -4.65 21.75 -4.41
N ARG A 272 -5.44 21.29 -5.39
CA ARG A 272 -5.94 22.15 -6.47
C ARG A 272 -6.69 23.41 -5.98
N PRO A 273 -7.61 23.34 -4.99
CA PRO A 273 -8.32 24.52 -4.49
C PRO A 273 -7.41 25.58 -3.85
N ILE A 274 -6.21 25.17 -3.42
CA ILE A 274 -5.23 25.98 -2.67
C ILE A 274 -3.89 26.11 -3.42
N SER A 275 -3.90 25.82 -4.72
CA SER A 275 -2.70 25.65 -5.54
C SER A 275 -1.81 26.90 -5.59
N ASN A 276 -2.41 28.08 -5.62
CA ASN A 276 -1.74 29.39 -5.49
C ASN A 276 -0.89 29.53 -4.20
N HIS A 277 -1.25 28.85 -3.11
CA HIS A 277 -0.55 28.89 -1.83
C HIS A 277 0.46 27.75 -1.63
N VAL A 278 0.41 26.68 -2.43
CA VAL A 278 1.35 25.56 -2.33
C VAL A 278 2.71 25.91 -2.95
N LYS A 279 3.78 25.83 -2.15
CA LYS A 279 5.17 26.13 -2.57
C LYS A 279 6.07 24.90 -2.71
N ARG A 280 5.64 23.75 -2.20
CA ARG A 280 6.32 22.47 -2.41
C ARG A 280 5.34 21.32 -2.30
N ILE A 281 5.55 20.30 -3.12
CA ILE A 281 4.91 18.99 -3.08
C ILE A 281 6.02 17.96 -3.12
N HIS A 282 5.96 16.97 -2.23
CA HIS A 282 6.88 15.85 -2.23
C HIS A 282 6.14 14.61 -1.75
N THR A 283 5.99 13.62 -2.64
CA THR A 283 5.27 12.36 -2.41
C THR A 283 3.81 12.56 -1.99
N ASP A 284 3.60 12.67 -0.69
CA ASP A 284 2.36 12.62 0.07
C ASP A 284 2.18 13.85 1.00
N GLY A 285 3.18 14.74 1.04
CA GLY A 285 3.14 15.99 1.79
C GLY A 285 3.38 17.23 0.94
N PHE A 286 2.90 18.38 1.44
CA PHE A 286 3.04 19.68 0.79
C PHE A 286 3.31 20.81 1.80
N ILE A 287 3.89 21.91 1.30
CA ILE A 287 4.13 23.13 2.09
C ILE A 287 3.26 24.24 1.52
N LEU A 288 2.51 24.90 2.40
CA LEU A 288 1.56 25.97 2.07
C LEU A 288 1.99 27.29 2.73
N THR A 289 1.99 28.40 1.97
CA THR A 289 2.19 29.74 2.53
C THR A 289 1.03 30.10 3.45
N ASN A 290 1.33 30.69 4.60
CA ASN A 290 0.35 30.86 5.68
C ASN A 290 -0.91 31.64 5.25
N THR A 291 -2.06 30.96 5.16
CA THR A 291 -3.39 31.55 4.95
C THR A 291 -4.45 30.86 5.82
N ILE A 292 -5.43 31.65 6.25
CA ILE A 292 -6.52 31.27 7.15
C ILE A 292 -7.66 30.63 6.31
N ASP A 293 -8.35 29.63 6.88
CA ASP A 293 -9.52 28.92 6.31
C ASP A 293 -9.37 28.33 4.90
N ASN A 294 -8.53 27.30 4.79
CA ASN A 294 -8.37 26.52 3.56
C ASN A 294 -9.31 25.29 3.45
N ASN A 295 -10.29 25.12 4.36
CA ASN A 295 -11.19 23.94 4.45
C ASN A 295 -10.48 22.57 4.38
N LEU A 296 -9.20 22.52 4.75
CA LEU A 296 -8.41 21.29 4.74
C LEU A 296 -8.91 20.35 5.83
N GLN A 297 -9.19 19.09 5.46
CA GLN A 297 -9.57 18.04 6.40
C GLN A 297 -8.34 17.63 7.23
N VAL A 298 -8.12 18.36 8.32
CA VAL A 298 -7.11 18.08 9.34
C VAL A 298 -7.78 17.36 10.51
N GLY A 299 -7.21 16.24 10.94
CA GLY A 299 -7.82 15.40 11.98
C GLY A 299 -6.88 14.29 12.45
N PRO A 300 -7.39 13.22 13.09
CA PRO A 300 -6.61 12.05 13.47
C PRO A 300 -6.89 10.81 12.60
N ASN A 301 -7.77 10.91 11.59
CA ASN A 301 -8.25 9.75 10.84
C ASN A 301 -7.33 9.38 9.67
N THR A 302 -7.50 8.16 9.19
CA THR A 302 -6.77 7.62 8.04
C THR A 302 -7.11 8.43 6.78
N GLY A 303 -6.11 9.08 6.19
CA GLY A 303 -6.26 9.94 5.01
C GLY A 303 -6.43 11.44 5.31
N ASP A 304 -6.76 11.82 6.55
CA ASP A 304 -6.75 13.24 6.97
C ASP A 304 -5.34 13.83 6.80
N LEU A 305 -5.22 15.16 6.77
CA LEU A 305 -3.94 15.85 6.81
C LEU A 305 -3.48 16.08 8.25
N LYS A 306 -2.16 16.11 8.45
CA LYS A 306 -1.51 16.48 9.71
C LYS A 306 -0.57 17.66 9.49
N CYS A 307 -0.67 18.67 10.37
CA CYS A 307 0.35 19.68 10.55
C CYS A 307 1.63 19.03 11.11
N GLU A 308 2.74 19.07 10.36
CA GLU A 308 4.04 18.57 10.81
C GLU A 308 4.94 19.67 11.36
N LYS A 309 4.87 20.86 10.76
CA LYS A 309 5.70 22.03 11.09
C LYS A 309 4.93 23.29 10.77
N ASN A 310 4.96 24.24 11.69
CA ASN A 310 4.56 25.63 11.45
C ASN A 310 5.78 26.52 11.77
N GLY A 311 6.07 27.52 10.93
CA GLY A 311 7.21 28.40 11.16
C GLY A 311 7.72 29.08 9.90
N SER A 312 8.96 29.58 9.95
CA SER A 312 9.63 30.16 8.79
C SER A 312 10.34 29.08 8.00
N VAL A 313 10.19 29.09 6.68
CA VAL A 313 10.81 28.13 5.76
C VAL A 313 11.59 28.86 4.66
N ILE A 314 12.70 28.27 4.25
CA ILE A 314 13.42 28.59 3.01
C ILE A 314 13.37 27.34 2.13
N ILE A 315 12.72 27.46 0.98
CA ILE A 315 12.60 26.43 -0.05
C ILE A 315 13.50 26.87 -1.21
N LYS A 316 14.56 26.11 -1.49
CA LYS A 316 15.43 26.33 -2.66
C LYS A 316 15.03 25.44 -3.83
N ASN A 317 14.56 24.22 -3.54
CA ASN A 317 13.98 23.27 -4.48
C ASN A 317 13.23 22.18 -3.70
N SER A 318 12.73 21.15 -4.38
CA SER A 318 11.95 20.07 -3.77
C SER A 318 12.73 19.19 -2.78
N ILE A 319 14.07 19.21 -2.82
CA ILE A 319 14.95 18.46 -1.91
C ILE A 319 15.48 19.38 -0.80
N ASN A 320 15.94 20.58 -1.16
CA ASN A 320 16.59 21.52 -0.25
C ASN A 320 15.56 22.48 0.37
N VAL A 321 15.13 22.12 1.58
CA VAL A 321 14.20 22.88 2.43
C VAL A 321 14.78 22.98 3.84
N SER A 322 14.95 24.20 4.33
CA SER A 322 15.38 24.49 5.70
C SER A 322 14.31 25.26 6.45
N TRP A 323 14.10 24.92 7.72
CA TRP A 323 13.11 25.57 8.59
C TRP A 323 13.79 26.27 9.76
N THR A 324 13.24 27.41 10.17
CA THR A 324 13.65 28.18 11.35
C THR A 324 12.42 28.55 12.18
N ASN A 325 12.61 28.72 13.48
CA ASN A 325 11.55 29.06 14.45
C ASN A 325 10.32 28.14 14.32
N THR A 326 10.55 26.83 14.25
CA THR A 326 9.48 25.84 14.08
C THR A 326 8.76 25.59 15.39
N GLU A 327 7.48 25.92 15.43
CA GLU A 327 6.54 25.26 16.33
C GLU A 327 6.25 23.87 15.75
N LYS A 328 6.73 22.84 16.44
CA LYS A 328 6.18 21.50 16.27
C LYS A 328 4.89 21.46 17.07
N GLU A 329 3.75 21.46 16.39
CA GLU A 329 2.50 21.06 17.02
C GLU A 329 2.60 19.57 17.39
N ILE A 330 3.06 19.33 18.60
CA ILE A 330 2.84 18.06 19.28
C ILE A 330 1.33 17.97 19.49
N THR A 331 0.65 17.20 18.65
CA THR A 331 -0.71 16.72 18.94
C THR A 331 -0.66 16.03 20.30
N ASN A 332 -1.15 16.73 21.33
CA ASN A 332 -0.95 16.38 22.73
C ASN A 332 -1.57 15.03 23.08
N PHE A 333 -0.75 13.97 23.02
CA PHE A 333 -1.07 12.64 23.55
C PHE A 333 -0.01 12.24 24.58
N VAL A 334 -0.01 12.98 25.70
CA VAL A 334 0.67 12.73 26.98
C VAL A 334 1.99 11.96 26.86
N ASP A 335 3.09 12.70 26.70
CA ASP A 335 4.42 12.14 26.88
C ASP A 335 4.63 11.76 28.35
N LYS A 336 4.59 10.45 28.65
CA LYS A 336 5.32 9.91 29.80
C LYS A 336 6.69 9.45 29.33
N GLN A 337 7.69 10.33 29.50
CA GLN A 337 9.08 9.96 29.29
C GLN A 337 9.47 8.83 30.24
N GLY A 338 9.82 7.68 29.68
CA GLY A 338 10.46 6.57 30.37
C GLY A 338 11.81 6.25 29.73
N LYS A 339 12.89 6.88 30.19
CA LYS A 339 14.24 6.42 29.86
C LYS A 339 14.53 5.13 30.61
N LYS A 340 14.69 4.02 29.88
CA LYS A 340 15.81 3.08 30.05
C LYS A 340 15.86 2.12 28.87
N GLU A 341 17.07 1.91 28.36
CA GLU A 341 17.35 0.77 27.48
C GLU A 341 17.01 -0.51 28.23
N ARG A 342 16.18 -1.34 27.59
CA ARG A 342 16.00 -2.75 27.92
C ARG A 342 15.87 -3.48 26.61
N GLU A 343 16.45 -4.67 26.56
CA GLU A 343 16.16 -5.70 25.58
C GLU A 343 14.63 -5.95 25.63
N VAL A 344 13.93 -5.86 24.49
CA VAL A 344 12.45 -5.97 24.48
C VAL A 344 11.99 -7.08 23.56
N THR A 345 11.70 -8.22 24.17
CA THR A 345 10.97 -9.33 23.56
C THR A 345 9.60 -8.84 23.09
N ILE A 346 9.27 -9.03 21.82
CA ILE A 346 7.91 -8.82 21.31
C ILE A 346 7.03 -9.92 21.93
N PRO A 347 5.88 -9.61 22.56
CA PRO A 347 5.01 -10.65 23.12
C PRO A 347 4.63 -11.68 22.05
N ASN A 348 4.83 -12.97 22.35
CA ASN A 348 4.61 -14.06 21.39
C ASN A 348 3.19 -14.01 20.81
N GLU A 349 2.18 -13.65 21.59
CA GLU A 349 0.79 -13.44 21.15
C GLU A 349 0.65 -12.45 19.98
N LEU A 350 1.41 -11.35 19.99
CA LEU A 350 1.42 -10.37 18.90
C LEU A 350 2.19 -10.89 17.68
N ILE A 351 3.22 -11.71 17.88
CA ILE A 351 3.90 -12.41 16.78
C ILE A 351 2.93 -13.41 16.15
N THR A 352 2.23 -14.22 16.95
CA THR A 352 1.22 -15.20 16.49
C THR A 352 0.09 -14.51 15.74
N ILE A 353 -0.50 -13.42 16.26
CA ILE A 353 -1.52 -12.65 15.56
C ILE A 353 -0.99 -12.11 14.22
N ILE A 354 0.25 -11.61 14.17
CA ILE A 354 0.86 -11.12 12.92
C ILE A 354 1.13 -12.27 11.94
N ILE A 355 1.62 -13.43 12.41
CA ILE A 355 1.91 -14.60 11.58
C ILE A 355 0.61 -15.21 11.05
N GLU A 356 -0.37 -15.55 11.91
CA GLU A 356 -1.67 -16.07 11.50
C GLU A 356 -2.38 -15.15 10.50
N TYR A 357 -2.26 -13.84 10.69
CA TYR A 357 -2.88 -12.87 9.79
C TYR A 357 -2.11 -12.69 8.47
N CYS A 358 -0.77 -12.76 8.52
CA CYS A 358 0.06 -12.86 7.33
C CYS A 358 -0.21 -14.16 6.55
N ASP A 359 -0.40 -15.30 7.23
CA ASP A 359 -0.71 -16.60 6.62
C ASP A 359 -2.14 -16.66 6.06
N LYS A 360 -3.10 -15.90 6.61
CA LYS A 360 -4.44 -15.70 6.03
C LYS A 360 -4.43 -14.77 4.81
N LEU A 361 -3.50 -13.81 4.73
CA LEU A 361 -3.30 -12.94 3.55
C LEU A 361 -2.35 -13.53 2.51
N HIS A 362 -1.52 -14.51 2.89
CA HIS A 362 -0.56 -15.16 2.00
C HIS A 362 -1.26 -15.78 0.76
N PRO A 363 -2.43 -16.42 0.85
CA PRO A 363 -3.22 -16.87 -0.30
C PRO A 363 -3.70 -15.73 -1.22
N LEU A 364 -3.98 -14.55 -0.68
CA LEU A 364 -4.58 -13.41 -1.40
C LEU A 364 -3.56 -12.48 -2.06
N LEU A 365 -2.35 -12.36 -1.49
CA LEU A 365 -1.36 -11.36 -1.90
C LEU A 365 0.02 -11.93 -2.28
N PHE A 366 0.29 -13.22 -2.03
CA PHE A 366 1.64 -13.80 -2.12
C PHE A 366 1.66 -15.24 -2.64
N ILE A 367 1.71 -15.41 -3.97
CA ILE A 367 2.05 -16.72 -4.55
C ILE A 367 3.21 -16.59 -5.54
N ASN A 368 4.39 -17.07 -5.12
CA ASN A 368 5.01 -18.24 -5.74
C ASN A 368 6.19 -18.77 -4.90
N LYS A 369 6.25 -20.09 -4.78
CA LYS A 369 7.52 -20.83 -4.63
C LYS A 369 8.14 -20.99 -6.03
#